data_AF-A0A7S2Z5W7-F1
#
_entry.id   AF-A0A7S2Z5W7-F1
#
_cell.length_a   1.000
_cell.length_b   1.000
_cell.length_c   1.000
_cell.angle_alpha   90.00
_cell.angle_beta   90.00
_cell.angle_gamma   90.00
#
_symmetry.space_group_name_H-M   'P 1'
#
loop_
_entity.id
_entity.type
_entity.pdbx_description
1 polymer ?
#
loop_
_entity_poly.entity_id
_entity_poly.type
_entity_poly.pdbx_seq_one_letter_code
_entity_poly.pdbx_strand_id
1 'polypeptide(L)'
;VEFIYEPMQEATADEVLVMGAGGEEELKVETIASLLGLKKVGYIISQSAKEKDYLISTRELVDMAAMQDQYGESFVTAVVSLYQSDEGLDVHFEAYQCTRQCVKLKREGWFVEEKEEGSAKKKKKEEEEE
;
A
#
# COMPACT_ATOMS: atom_id res chain seq x y z
N VAL A 1 -19.02 -4.35 -1.35
CA VAL A 1 -18.26 -3.09 -1.49
C VAL A 1 -19.09 -2.23 -2.41
N GLU A 2 -19.59 -1.09 -1.93
CA GLU A 2 -20.57 -0.28 -2.70
C GLU A 2 -19.91 0.84 -3.52
N PHE A 3 -18.82 1.42 -3.03
CA PHE A 3 -18.06 2.45 -3.72
C PHE A 3 -16.59 2.43 -3.30
N ILE A 4 -15.75 3.03 -4.12
CA ILE A 4 -14.33 3.30 -3.84
C ILE A 4 -14.16 4.82 -3.90
N TYR A 5 -13.51 5.38 -2.89
CA TYR A 5 -13.07 6.77 -2.89
C TYR A 5 -11.56 6.79 -3.06
N GLU A 6 -11.07 7.55 -4.03
CA GLU A 6 -9.64 7.77 -4.25
C GLU A 6 -9.24 9.11 -3.62
N PRO A 7 -8.36 9.11 -2.60
CA PRO A 7 -7.84 10.35 -2.04
C PRO A 7 -6.91 11.05 -3.04
N MET A 8 -6.62 12.32 -2.78
CA MET A 8 -5.61 13.05 -3.54
C MET A 8 -4.26 12.31 -3.42
N GLN A 9 -3.67 11.93 -4.55
CA GLN A 9 -2.46 11.12 -4.57
C GLN A 9 -1.57 11.46 -5.76
N GLU A 10 -0.27 11.31 -5.58
CA GLU A 10 0.73 11.30 -6.66
C GLU A 10 1.26 9.88 -6.80
N ALA A 11 1.23 9.35 -8.02
CA ALA A 11 1.68 8.00 -8.31
C ALA A 11 2.81 8.01 -9.33
N THR A 12 3.82 7.19 -9.07
CA THR A 12 4.85 6.81 -10.02
C THR A 12 4.68 5.32 -10.37
N ALA A 13 5.56 4.78 -11.21
CA ALA A 13 5.56 3.35 -11.52
C ALA A 13 5.90 2.46 -10.31
N ASP A 14 6.51 3.04 -9.27
CA ASP A 14 7.09 2.32 -8.13
C ASP A 14 6.46 2.68 -6.78
N GLU A 15 5.85 3.86 -6.67
CA GLU A 15 5.24 4.30 -5.41
C GLU A 15 3.99 5.16 -5.61
N VAL A 16 3.12 5.13 -4.60
CA VAL A 16 1.97 6.01 -4.47
C VAL A 16 2.13 6.81 -3.18
N LEU A 17 2.05 8.13 -3.32
CA LEU A 17 2.09 9.08 -2.21
C LEU A 17 0.70 9.67 -2.04
N VAL A 18 0.03 9.30 -0.96
CA VAL A 18 -1.28 9.87 -0.60
C VAL A 18 -1.07 11.22 0.06
N MET A 19 -1.64 12.26 -0.54
CA MET A 19 -1.58 13.63 -0.06
C MET A 19 -2.82 13.95 0.77
N GLY A 20 -2.64 14.62 1.91
CA GLY A 20 -3.75 15.10 2.71
C GLY A 20 -4.60 14.01 3.37
N ALA A 21 -4.02 12.84 3.67
CA ALA A 21 -4.67 11.79 4.45
C ALA A 21 -5.24 12.36 5.77
N GLY A 22 -6.52 12.07 6.06
CA GLY A 22 -7.24 12.62 7.20
C GLY A 22 -7.64 14.10 7.06
N GLY A 23 -7.56 14.68 5.86
CA GLY A 23 -7.98 16.05 5.57
C GLY A 23 -9.50 16.24 5.51
N GLU A 24 -9.93 17.49 5.29
CA GLU A 24 -11.37 17.84 5.24
C GLU A 24 -12.17 17.05 4.20
N GLU A 25 -11.55 16.71 3.07
CA GLU A 25 -12.21 15.99 2.00
C GLU A 25 -12.56 14.55 2.41
N GLU A 26 -11.62 13.85 3.04
CA GLU A 26 -11.87 12.49 3.54
C GLU A 26 -12.97 12.48 4.62
N LEU A 27 -12.98 13.49 5.51
CA LEU A 27 -14.05 13.65 6.51
C LEU A 27 -15.43 13.88 5.88
N LYS A 28 -15.50 14.62 4.77
CA LYS A 28 -16.76 14.81 4.02
C LYS A 28 -17.24 13.49 3.44
N VAL A 29 -16.33 12.69 2.87
CA VAL A 29 -16.66 11.37 2.33
C VAL A 29 -17.14 10.42 3.42
N GLU A 30 -16.46 10.38 4.57
CA GLU A 30 -16.89 9.57 5.71
C GLU A 30 -18.26 10.00 6.25
N THR A 31 -18.54 11.31 6.27
CA THR A 31 -19.85 11.85 6.67
C THR A 31 -20.95 11.40 5.71
N ILE A 32 -20.73 11.52 4.39
CA ILE A 32 -21.69 11.09 3.37
C ILE A 32 -21.91 9.57 3.46
N ALA A 33 -20.83 8.79 3.57
CA ALA A 33 -20.91 7.35 3.75
C ALA A 33 -21.77 6.98 4.96
N SER A 34 -21.53 7.64 6.10
CA SER A 34 -22.28 7.41 7.34
C SER A 34 -23.77 7.75 7.20
N LEU A 35 -24.10 8.84 6.51
CA LEU A 35 -25.51 9.21 6.22
C LEU A 35 -26.22 8.19 5.33
N LEU A 36 -25.48 7.45 4.50
CA LEU A 36 -25.99 6.35 3.68
C LEU A 36 -25.99 5.00 4.41
N GLY A 37 -25.59 4.96 5.68
CA GLY A 37 -25.45 3.70 6.45
C GLY A 37 -24.25 2.86 6.03
N LEU A 38 -23.28 3.47 5.36
CA LEU A 38 -22.06 2.84 4.84
C LEU A 38 -20.87 3.23 5.72
N LYS A 39 -19.83 2.38 5.72
CA LYS A 39 -18.61 2.60 6.48
C LYS A 39 -17.39 2.25 5.64
N LYS A 40 -16.23 2.86 5.96
CA LYS A 40 -14.95 2.47 5.39
C LYS A 40 -14.61 1.04 5.86
N VAL A 41 -14.43 0.12 4.92
CA VAL A 41 -14.19 -1.32 5.21
C VAL A 41 -12.81 -1.81 4.79
N GLY A 42 -12.08 -0.99 4.05
CA GLY A 42 -10.80 -1.37 3.49
C GLY A 42 -10.23 -0.32 2.57
N TYR A 43 -9.09 -0.63 1.96
CA TYR A 43 -8.57 0.08 0.81
C TYR A 43 -8.20 -0.91 -0.30
N ILE A 44 -7.98 -0.37 -1.48
CA ILE A 44 -7.51 -1.09 -2.66
C ILE A 44 -6.22 -0.45 -3.16
N ILE A 45 -5.22 -1.26 -3.49
CA ILE A 45 -3.97 -0.81 -4.11
C ILE A 45 -3.69 -1.61 -5.37
N SER A 46 -3.05 -0.96 -6.34
CA SER A 46 -2.52 -1.61 -7.53
C SER A 46 -1.02 -1.83 -7.40
N GLN A 47 -0.56 -3.04 -7.70
CA GLN A 47 0.86 -3.37 -7.75
C GLN A 47 1.46 -3.11 -9.12
N SER A 48 2.73 -2.72 -9.13
CA SER A 48 3.55 -2.67 -10.33
C SER A 48 3.60 -4.04 -11.02
N ALA A 49 3.54 -4.06 -12.36
CA ALA A 49 3.64 -5.26 -13.18
C ALA A 49 5.07 -5.84 -13.27
N LYS A 50 6.02 -5.25 -12.53
CA LYS A 50 7.38 -5.79 -12.43
C LYS A 50 7.35 -7.16 -11.75
N GLU A 51 8.17 -8.07 -12.24
CA GLU A 51 8.34 -9.41 -11.66
C GLU A 51 8.90 -9.30 -10.23
N LYS A 52 8.29 -10.05 -9.30
CA LYS A 52 8.60 -10.01 -7.86
C LYS A 52 8.51 -11.42 -7.28
N ASP A 53 9.39 -11.74 -6.35
CA ASP A 53 9.42 -13.02 -5.64
C ASP A 53 8.49 -13.05 -4.40
N TYR A 54 7.64 -12.03 -4.23
CA TYR A 54 6.77 -11.87 -3.07
C TYR A 54 5.39 -11.38 -3.49
N LEU A 55 4.37 -11.74 -2.70
CA LEU A 55 2.99 -11.29 -2.91
C LEU A 55 2.79 -9.84 -2.44
N ILE A 56 3.41 -9.48 -1.31
CA ILE A 56 3.27 -8.19 -0.64
C ILE A 56 4.66 -7.76 -0.18
N SER A 57 5.06 -6.54 -0.56
CA SER A 57 6.33 -5.95 -0.11
C SER A 57 6.27 -5.58 1.36
N THR A 58 7.44 -5.41 2.00
CA THR A 58 7.51 -4.96 3.40
C THR A 58 6.80 -3.62 3.60
N ARG A 59 6.94 -2.66 2.67
CA ARG A 59 6.27 -1.35 2.74
C ARG A 59 4.74 -1.51 2.74
N GLU A 60 4.22 -2.26 1.76
CA GLU A 60 2.78 -2.55 1.69
C GLU A 60 2.28 -3.26 2.95
N LEU A 61 3.02 -4.25 3.47
CA LEU A 61 2.64 -4.98 4.69
C LEU A 61 2.57 -4.05 5.92
N VAL A 62 3.51 -3.12 6.04
CA VAL A 62 3.52 -2.15 7.14
C VAL A 62 2.33 -1.19 7.03
N ASP A 63 2.01 -0.72 5.82
CA ASP A 63 0.86 0.14 5.57
C ASP A 63 -0.46 -0.59 5.84
N MET A 64 -0.59 -1.85 5.40
CA MET A 64 -1.72 -2.74 5.70
C MET A 64 -1.92 -2.88 7.21
N ALA A 65 -0.83 -3.16 7.94
CA ALA A 65 -0.87 -3.30 9.39
C ALA A 65 -1.24 -1.98 10.08
N ALA A 66 -0.78 -0.84 9.57
CA ALA A 66 -1.12 0.48 10.08
C ALA A 66 -2.61 0.77 9.94
N MET A 67 -3.18 0.51 8.76
CA MET A 67 -4.59 0.73 8.49
C MET A 67 -5.49 -0.22 9.31
N GLN A 68 -5.09 -1.49 9.46
CA GLN A 68 -5.85 -2.44 10.26
C GLN A 68 -5.79 -2.13 11.78
N ASP A 69 -4.68 -1.56 12.28
CA ASP A 69 -4.60 -1.03 13.64
C ASP A 69 -5.57 0.16 13.84
N GLN A 70 -5.67 1.04 12.84
CA GLN A 70 -6.49 2.24 12.88
C GLN A 70 -8.00 1.95 12.77
N TYR A 71 -8.41 1.07 11.86
CA TYR A 71 -9.82 0.84 11.52
C TYR A 71 -10.38 -0.50 12.04
N GLY A 72 -9.54 -1.35 12.62
CA GLY A 72 -9.92 -2.57 13.33
C GLY A 72 -9.74 -3.87 12.54
N GLU A 73 -9.91 -5.00 13.23
CA GLU A 73 -9.57 -6.34 12.72
C GLU A 73 -10.38 -6.79 11.49
N SER A 74 -11.52 -6.17 11.20
CA SER A 74 -12.33 -6.46 10.01
C SER A 74 -11.94 -5.62 8.78
N PHE A 75 -10.95 -4.75 8.91
CA PHE A 75 -10.49 -3.90 7.82
C PHE A 75 -9.62 -4.70 6.84
N VAL A 76 -9.92 -4.60 5.53
CA VAL A 76 -9.34 -5.46 4.48
C VAL A 76 -8.52 -4.63 3.50
N THR A 77 -7.44 -5.20 3.00
CA THR A 77 -6.69 -4.64 1.86
C THR A 77 -6.94 -5.48 0.62
N ALA A 78 -7.50 -4.87 -0.43
CA ALA A 78 -7.55 -5.48 -1.75
C ALA A 78 -6.30 -5.10 -2.54
N VAL A 79 -5.66 -6.08 -3.17
CA VAL A 79 -4.49 -5.90 -4.02
C VAL A 79 -4.86 -6.29 -5.44
N VAL A 80 -4.57 -5.39 -6.37
CA VAL A 80 -4.76 -5.58 -7.80
C VAL A 80 -3.40 -5.78 -8.44
N SER A 81 -3.16 -6.97 -8.97
CA SER A 81 -1.89 -7.32 -9.61
C SER A 81 -2.11 -7.55 -11.10
N LEU A 82 -1.17 -7.06 -11.91
CA LEU A 82 -1.19 -7.22 -13.36
C LEU A 82 -0.16 -8.26 -13.75
N TYR A 83 -0.61 -9.29 -14.47
CA TYR A 83 0.25 -10.33 -15.02
C TYR A 83 0.26 -10.23 -16.53
N GLN A 84 1.44 -10.25 -17.12
CA GLN A 84 1.58 -10.34 -18.56
C GLN A 84 1.63 -11.81 -18.95
N SER A 85 0.62 -12.27 -19.69
CA SER A 85 0.55 -13.61 -20.28
C SER A 85 0.76 -13.54 -21.80
N ASP A 86 0.97 -14.69 -22.43
CA ASP A 86 1.08 -14.78 -23.90
C ASP A 86 -0.22 -14.33 -24.62
N GLU A 87 -1.35 -14.34 -23.91
CA GLU A 87 -2.68 -13.96 -24.42
C GLU A 87 -3.05 -12.49 -24.12
N GLY A 88 -2.26 -11.77 -23.31
CA GLY A 88 -2.51 -10.37 -23.00
C GLY A 88 -2.14 -9.97 -21.57
N LEU A 89 -2.87 -8.99 -21.05
CA LEU A 89 -2.71 -8.51 -19.68
C LEU A 89 -3.86 -9.06 -18.83
N ASP A 90 -3.52 -9.92 -17.88
CA ASP A 90 -4.47 -10.46 -16.92
C ASP A 90 -4.47 -9.64 -15.62
N VAL A 91 -5.67 -9.37 -15.11
CA VAL A 91 -5.87 -8.63 -13.86
C VAL A 91 -6.28 -9.60 -12.76
N HIS A 92 -5.50 -9.65 -11.68
CA HIS A 92 -5.79 -10.47 -10.51
C HIS A 92 -6.19 -9.61 -9.32
N PHE A 93 -7.15 -10.09 -8.53
CA PHE A 93 -7.65 -9.41 -7.33
C PHE A 93 -7.52 -10.35 -6.14
N GLU A 94 -6.76 -9.93 -5.14
CA GLU A 94 -6.59 -10.68 -3.90
C GLU A 94 -6.89 -9.81 -2.69
N ALA A 95 -7.54 -10.39 -1.69
CA ALA A 95 -7.90 -9.70 -0.46
C ALA A 95 -7.07 -10.23 0.71
N TYR A 96 -6.46 -9.32 1.45
CA TYR A 96 -5.54 -9.61 2.53
C TYR A 96 -5.94 -8.91 3.82
N GLN A 97 -5.55 -9.54 4.94
CA GLN A 97 -5.56 -8.95 6.27
C GLN A 97 -4.27 -9.34 6.98
N CYS A 98 -3.78 -8.45 7.84
CA CYS A 98 -2.63 -8.71 8.68
C CYS A 98 -3.03 -9.58 9.88
N THR A 99 -2.12 -10.46 10.31
CA THR A 99 -2.31 -11.19 11.56
C THR A 99 -2.26 -10.23 12.75
N ARG A 100 -2.93 -10.57 13.85
CA ARG A 100 -2.88 -9.79 15.11
C ARG A 100 -1.44 -9.54 15.58
N GLN A 101 -0.54 -10.48 15.32
CA GLN A 101 0.88 -10.36 15.63
C GLN A 101 1.56 -9.29 14.76
N CYS A 102 1.31 -9.29 13.45
CA CYS A 102 1.86 -8.28 12.53
C CYS A 102 1.40 -6.86 12.92
N VAL A 103 0.10 -6.69 13.20
CA VAL A 103 -0.47 -5.41 13.67
C VAL A 103 0.19 -4.97 14.98
N LYS A 104 0.38 -5.89 15.94
CA LYS A 104 1.07 -5.61 17.20
C LYS A 104 2.52 -5.16 16.97
N LEU A 105 3.27 -5.87 16.13
CA LEU A 105 4.67 -5.54 15.82
C LEU A 105 4.80 -4.16 15.17
N LYS A 106 3.85 -3.79 14.30
CA LYS A 106 3.81 -2.45 13.69
C LYS A 106 3.57 -1.39 14.75
N ARG A 107 2.58 -1.61 15.61
CA ARG A 107 2.21 -0.65 16.66
C ARG A 107 3.34 -0.42 17.66
N GLU A 108 4.13 -1.45 17.93
CA GLU A 108 5.29 -1.40 18.82
C GLU A 108 6.59 -0.94 18.13
N GLY A 109 6.55 -0.61 16.84
CA GLY A 109 7.70 -0.04 16.12
C GLY A 109 8.82 -1.05 15.80
N TRP A 110 8.49 -2.33 15.59
CA TRP A 110 9.49 -3.37 15.31
C TRP A 110 9.94 -3.48 13.85
N PHE A 111 9.26 -2.80 12.92
CA PHE A 111 9.65 -2.79 11.51
C PHE A 111 10.77 -1.77 11.28
N VAL A 112 11.77 -2.17 10.49
CA VAL A 112 12.85 -1.29 10.05
C VAL A 112 12.55 -0.87 8.62
N GLU A 113 12.52 0.44 8.36
CA GLU A 113 12.49 0.94 6.99
C GLU A 113 13.84 0.64 6.34
N GLU A 114 13.83 -0.16 5.27
CA GLU A 114 15.02 -0.34 4.45
C GLU A 114 15.40 1.02 3.86
N LYS A 115 16.50 1.60 4.34
CA LYS A 115 17.18 2.65 3.59
C LYS A 115 17.73 2.00 2.34
N GLU A 116 17.37 2.51 1.16
CA GLU A 116 18.00 2.07 -0.08
C GLU A 116 19.52 2.24 0.02
N GLU A 117 20.25 1.15 0.30
CA GLU A 117 21.70 1.10 0.09
C GLU A 117 21.98 0.93 -1.42
N GLY A 118 21.56 1.91 -2.22
CA GLY A 118 21.53 1.81 -3.69
C GLY A 118 22.39 2.79 -4.47
N SER A 119 22.98 3.82 -3.85
CA SER A 119 23.70 4.88 -4.58
C SER A 119 25.14 5.14 -4.14
N ALA A 120 25.58 4.59 -3.00
CA ALA A 120 26.95 4.81 -2.50
C ALA A 120 28.01 3.89 -3.13
N LYS A 121 27.64 2.71 -3.64
CA LYS A 121 28.60 1.76 -4.25
C LYS A 121 28.99 2.09 -5.69
N LYS A 122 28.24 2.95 -6.39
CA LYS A 122 28.57 3.35 -7.76
C LYS A 122 29.61 4.48 -7.83
N LYS A 123 29.60 5.41 -6.86
CA LYS A 123 30.58 6.51 -6.79
C LYS A 123 32.00 6.06 -6.45
N LYS A 124 32.17 5.01 -5.64
CA LYS A 124 33.50 4.52 -5.28
C LYS A 124 34.27 3.86 -6.43
N LYS A 125 33.58 3.45 -7.50
CA LYS A 125 34.24 2.81 -8.65
C LYS A 125 34.67 3.82 -9.72
N GLU A 126 34.05 4.99 -9.77
CA GLU A 126 34.44 6.06 -10.70
C GLU A 126 35.59 6.93 -10.15
N GLU A 127 35.76 7.03 -8.82
CA GLU A 127 36.90 7.74 -8.20
C GLU A 127 38.21 6.91 -8.13
N GLU A 128 38.18 5.60 -8.43
CA GLU A 128 39.38 4.76 -8.53
C GLU A 128 39.89 4.59 -9.97
N GLU A 129 39.18 5.14 -10.98
CA GLU A 129 39.57 5.08 -12.40
C GLU A 129 39.93 6.47 -13.00
N GLU A 130 40.08 7.54 -12.20
CA GLU A 130 40.58 8.86 -12.64
C GLU A 130 41.96 9.21 -12.05
#